data_AF-A0A151IGX2-F1
#
_entry.id   AF-A0A151IGX2-F1
#
_cell.length_a   1.000
_cell.length_b   1.000
_cell.length_c   1.000
_cell.angle_alpha   90.00
_cell.angle_beta   90.00
_cell.angle_gamma   90.00
#
_symmetry.space_group_name_H-M   'P 1'
#
loop_
_entity.id
_entity.type
_entity.pdbx_description
1 polymer ?
#
loop_
_entity_poly.entity_id
_entity_poly.type
_entity_poly.pdbx_seq_one_letter_code
_entity_poly.pdbx_strand_id
1 'polypeptide(L)'
;MALDCAYPEQASSLWIFIQKCCFDIHLQKNINTQFEGKTVFPLFLYFDDYETNNPLGSHKGISKCGAVYLCIPCLPPKLISKINNIFLFVLFNSLDRKVFSNSITFSKVIDELRYLENNGIIICHNNEKKCIYFKLSLILGDNLGLHSILGFVESFNTMRFCRFCLIDKNNIQNVFYEDNALLRTETSYYTDLSKNEKETGISESCIFHGISNYHVTKNLVVCVMHDVLEGVCQYDLGLILHQFIKIDKYFSLTELNNRLKGFNYGPNKNKPPEMLTSHIKNKHLCMTASEMLCFVRHINLIINHLIPTKNEYWNLLLQLRELVEILISSKFHVHAEHILREKIGEYLESLFTLFPGCLKPKHHLLIHYPRILLISGLFWNISSMRFESKHHERKITSRASINRINVCHTIAIKNQLRLNYTFLTKNSLSSWTFNPQSIKISLKTLPDVWSYRHLLPLDLQICDNTSVVDSINFEGKDIYTGCLMMIPSEDGPLFYKVELSIITNNSFVILTKFLLDVYLDERLQLYEIITENYSWKMFYFEELYDIVITYSIRVTDGKEYIIKNWY
;
A
#
# COMPACT_ATOMS: atom_id res chain seq x y z
N MET A 1 18.22 -16.81 -8.91
CA MET A 1 18.44 -16.88 -7.44
C MET A 1 17.19 -16.54 -6.64
N ALA A 2 16.66 -15.31 -6.61
CA ALA A 2 15.45 -14.99 -5.81
C ALA A 2 14.18 -15.74 -6.27
N LEU A 3 14.07 -15.97 -7.58
CA LEU A 3 12.94 -16.66 -8.20
C LEU A 3 13.10 -18.18 -8.09
N ASP A 4 14.31 -18.70 -8.33
CA ASP A 4 14.60 -20.14 -8.23
C ASP A 4 14.61 -20.67 -6.79
N CYS A 5 14.97 -19.83 -5.80
CA CYS A 5 14.93 -20.20 -4.38
C CYS A 5 13.53 -20.03 -3.76
N ALA A 6 12.61 -19.30 -4.41
CA ALA A 6 11.24 -19.14 -3.93
C ALA A 6 10.28 -20.20 -4.51
N TYR A 7 10.62 -20.80 -5.66
CA TYR A 7 9.76 -21.77 -6.36
C TYR A 7 10.63 -22.90 -6.97
N PRO A 8 11.09 -23.87 -6.16
CA PRO A 8 12.10 -24.84 -6.60
C PRO A 8 11.62 -25.85 -7.64
N GLU A 9 10.31 -26.03 -7.81
CA GLU A 9 9.75 -26.95 -8.81
C GLU A 9 8.50 -26.32 -9.43
N GLN A 10 8.38 -26.44 -10.77
CA GLN A 10 7.32 -25.89 -11.63
C GLN A 10 7.56 -24.46 -12.16
N ALA A 11 8.44 -24.33 -13.16
CA ALA A 11 8.46 -23.15 -14.04
C ALA A 11 7.12 -22.89 -14.76
N SER A 12 6.21 -23.89 -14.79
CA SER A 12 4.82 -23.74 -15.23
C SER A 12 3.89 -23.10 -14.17
N SER A 13 4.23 -23.17 -12.88
CA SER A 13 3.41 -22.60 -11.80
C SER A 13 3.77 -21.15 -11.46
N LEU A 14 4.99 -20.69 -11.77
CA LEU A 14 5.36 -19.28 -11.68
C LEU A 14 4.50 -18.41 -12.61
N TRP A 15 4.15 -18.94 -13.78
CA TRP A 15 3.18 -18.35 -14.70
C TRP A 15 1.76 -18.33 -14.12
N ILE A 16 1.36 -19.38 -13.39
CA ILE A 16 0.05 -19.51 -12.71
C ILE A 16 -0.03 -18.62 -11.46
N PHE A 17 1.08 -18.37 -10.77
CA PHE A 17 1.15 -17.51 -9.58
C PHE A 17 1.19 -16.02 -9.95
N ILE A 18 1.93 -15.67 -11.01
CA ILE A 18 1.85 -14.34 -11.64
C ILE A 18 0.43 -14.09 -12.19
N GLN A 19 -0.24 -15.13 -12.71
CA GLN A 19 -1.66 -15.10 -13.12
C GLN A 19 -2.66 -14.90 -11.96
N LYS A 20 -2.35 -15.33 -10.72
CA LYS A 20 -3.34 -15.35 -9.62
C LYS A 20 -3.22 -14.21 -8.60
N CYS A 21 -2.04 -13.62 -8.40
CA CYS A 21 -1.83 -12.74 -7.22
C CYS A 21 -1.59 -11.26 -7.52
N CYS A 22 -1.14 -10.86 -8.71
CA CYS A 22 -0.79 -9.46 -8.98
C CYS A 22 -1.32 -8.89 -10.30
N PHE A 23 -1.77 -9.75 -11.23
CA PHE A 23 -2.21 -9.35 -12.56
C PHE A 23 -3.24 -10.39 -13.02
N ASP A 24 -4.52 -10.02 -13.14
CA ASP A 24 -5.52 -10.91 -13.75
C ASP A 24 -6.18 -10.31 -15.00
N ILE A 25 -6.33 -11.20 -15.99
CA ILE A 25 -7.08 -11.19 -17.25
C ILE A 25 -6.91 -10.01 -18.25
N HIS A 26 -7.11 -8.74 -17.88
CA HIS A 26 -7.41 -7.73 -18.92
C HIS A 26 -6.18 -7.13 -19.62
N LEU A 27 -5.12 -6.83 -18.87
CA LEU A 27 -3.82 -6.41 -19.44
C LEU A 27 -3.09 -7.57 -20.15
N GLN A 28 -3.39 -8.82 -19.77
CA GLN A 28 -2.77 -10.04 -20.33
C GLN A 28 -3.39 -10.47 -21.67
N LYS A 29 -4.71 -10.36 -21.85
CA LYS A 29 -5.36 -10.79 -23.11
C LYS A 29 -4.80 -10.09 -24.36
N ASN A 30 -4.26 -8.88 -24.22
CA ASN A 30 -3.63 -8.13 -25.32
C ASN A 30 -2.11 -8.36 -25.47
N ILE A 31 -1.49 -9.24 -24.67
CA ILE A 31 -0.05 -9.59 -24.78
C ILE A 31 0.19 -10.73 -25.79
N ASN A 32 -0.88 -11.42 -26.23
CA ASN A 32 -0.82 -12.75 -26.81
C ASN A 32 -0.32 -12.92 -28.25
N THR A 33 0.08 -11.87 -28.98
CA THR A 33 0.64 -12.04 -30.34
C THR A 33 2.05 -11.47 -30.52
N GLN A 34 2.40 -10.36 -29.86
CA GLN A 34 3.72 -9.72 -30.00
C GLN A 34 4.84 -10.43 -29.21
N PHE A 35 4.46 -11.13 -28.15
CA PHE A 35 5.39 -11.69 -27.15
C PHE A 35 5.37 -13.21 -27.04
N GLU A 36 4.79 -13.90 -28.01
CA GLU A 36 4.76 -15.36 -28.02
C GLU A 36 6.19 -15.95 -27.92
N GLY A 37 6.38 -16.88 -26.98
CA GLY A 37 7.68 -17.51 -26.71
C GLY A 37 8.73 -16.62 -26.03
N LYS A 38 8.41 -15.37 -25.67
CA LYS A 38 9.35 -14.43 -25.02
C LYS A 38 9.13 -14.35 -23.52
N THR A 39 10.21 -14.13 -22.76
CA THR A 39 10.13 -13.77 -21.34
C THR A 39 9.87 -12.26 -21.22
N VAL A 40 8.71 -11.88 -20.70
CA VAL A 40 8.30 -10.46 -20.58
C VAL A 40 8.01 -10.11 -19.13
N PHE A 41 8.57 -9.02 -18.64
CA PHE A 41 8.24 -8.46 -17.34
C PHE A 41 7.40 -7.18 -17.46
N PRO A 42 6.31 -7.04 -16.69
CA PRO A 42 5.61 -5.77 -16.58
C PRO A 42 6.52 -4.70 -15.96
N LEU A 43 6.32 -3.45 -16.35
CA LEU A 43 6.90 -2.27 -15.73
C LEU A 43 5.79 -1.35 -15.24
N PHE A 44 5.92 -0.91 -14.00
CA PHE A 44 5.21 0.27 -13.51
C PHE A 44 6.15 1.46 -13.54
N LEU A 45 5.65 2.55 -14.10
CA LEU A 45 6.32 3.85 -14.11
C LEU A 45 5.67 4.72 -13.06
N TYR A 46 6.42 5.28 -12.12
CA TYR A 46 5.89 6.23 -11.14
C TYR A 46 6.40 7.64 -11.46
N PHE A 47 5.54 8.65 -11.29
CA PHE A 47 5.91 10.05 -11.43
C PHE A 47 5.40 10.92 -10.27
N ASP A 48 6.28 11.79 -9.77
CA ASP A 48 5.95 12.87 -8.83
C ASP A 48 6.96 14.04 -8.94
N ASP A 49 6.49 15.25 -8.62
CA ASP A 49 7.27 16.48 -8.50
C ASP A 49 7.54 16.80 -7.02
N TYR A 50 8.77 16.55 -6.55
CA TYR A 50 9.13 16.78 -5.15
C TYR A 50 10.10 17.96 -4.96
N GLU A 51 9.95 18.67 -3.84
CA GLU A 51 10.86 19.75 -3.46
C GLU A 51 12.18 19.18 -2.90
N THR A 52 13.32 19.56 -3.50
CA THR A 52 14.65 19.15 -3.02
C THR A 52 15.15 20.03 -1.87
N ASN A 53 14.64 21.26 -1.77
CA ASN A 53 15.05 22.29 -0.81
C ASN A 53 14.06 22.43 0.34
N ASN A 54 14.29 23.42 1.21
CA ASN A 54 13.34 23.75 2.26
C ASN A 54 12.02 24.26 1.61
N PRO A 55 10.88 23.57 1.78
CA PRO A 55 9.60 23.93 1.16
C PRO A 55 8.99 25.22 1.72
N LEU A 56 9.62 25.88 2.69
CA LEU A 56 9.17 27.12 3.33
C LEU A 56 10.04 28.34 3.00
N GLY A 57 11.11 28.20 2.21
CA GLY A 57 12.04 29.29 1.89
C GLY A 57 11.58 30.19 0.72
N SER A 58 12.23 31.35 0.57
CA SER A 58 12.00 32.32 -0.53
C SER A 58 12.23 31.76 -1.94
N HIS A 59 12.88 30.61 -2.07
CA HIS A 59 13.16 29.91 -3.32
C HIS A 59 12.28 28.66 -3.54
N LYS A 60 11.17 28.54 -2.81
CA LYS A 60 10.21 27.44 -2.96
C LYS A 60 9.76 27.27 -4.41
N GLY A 61 9.75 26.05 -4.92
CA GLY A 61 9.31 25.74 -6.28
C GLY A 61 10.38 25.87 -7.36
N ILE A 62 11.50 26.57 -7.12
CA ILE A 62 12.57 26.81 -8.11
C ILE A 62 13.43 25.55 -8.32
N SER A 63 13.57 24.73 -7.28
CA SER A 63 14.38 23.50 -7.30
C SER A 63 13.51 22.25 -7.20
N LYS A 64 12.23 22.32 -7.58
CA LYS A 64 11.40 21.12 -7.70
C LYS A 64 11.99 20.19 -8.75
N CYS A 65 12.03 18.91 -8.40
CA CYS A 65 12.56 17.87 -9.27
C CYS A 65 11.41 16.94 -9.66
N GLY A 66 11.20 16.82 -10.97
CA GLY A 66 10.36 15.77 -11.53
C GLY A 66 11.15 14.47 -11.53
N ALA A 67 10.61 13.46 -10.86
CA ALA A 67 11.24 12.15 -10.76
C ALA A 67 10.38 11.09 -11.41
N VAL A 68 11.01 10.29 -12.28
CA VAL A 68 10.40 9.08 -12.83
C VAL A 68 11.11 7.85 -12.27
N TYR A 69 10.33 6.91 -11.77
CA TYR A 69 10.81 5.61 -11.28
C TYR A 69 10.24 4.46 -12.08
N LEU A 70 10.99 3.36 -12.12
CA LEU A 70 10.52 2.07 -12.59
C LEU A 70 10.52 1.06 -11.44
N CYS A 71 9.49 0.22 -11.41
CA CYS A 71 9.51 -1.01 -10.62
C CYS A 71 8.96 -2.19 -11.43
N ILE A 72 9.32 -3.40 -11.00
CA ILE A 72 8.91 -4.66 -11.62
C ILE A 72 7.89 -5.33 -10.69
N PRO A 73 6.58 -5.24 -10.99
CA PRO A 73 5.52 -5.64 -10.06
C PRO A 73 5.27 -7.15 -10.00
N CYS A 74 5.97 -7.95 -10.82
CA CYS A 74 5.90 -9.42 -10.75
C CYS A 74 6.96 -10.02 -9.79
N LEU A 75 7.74 -9.19 -9.09
CA LEU A 75 8.66 -9.67 -8.07
C LEU A 75 7.90 -10.11 -6.80
N PRO A 76 8.45 -11.01 -5.97
CA PRO A 76 7.85 -11.31 -4.66
C PRO A 76 7.62 -10.04 -3.82
N PRO A 77 6.55 -9.96 -3.00
CA PRO A 77 6.22 -8.76 -2.23
C PRO A 77 7.37 -8.19 -1.38
N LYS A 78 8.18 -9.06 -0.76
CA LYS A 78 9.39 -8.67 0.01
C LYS A 78 10.44 -7.93 -0.81
N LEU A 79 10.43 -8.11 -2.13
CA LEU A 79 11.36 -7.48 -3.06
C LEU A 79 10.76 -6.20 -3.59
N ILE A 80 9.49 -6.21 -4.00
CA ILE A 80 8.79 -4.99 -4.45
C ILE A 80 8.84 -3.91 -3.37
N SER A 81 8.66 -4.31 -2.11
CA SER A 81 8.66 -3.36 -0.98
C SER A 81 10.04 -2.74 -0.71
N LYS A 82 11.15 -3.26 -1.25
CA LYS A 82 12.50 -2.69 -1.00
C LYS A 82 12.74 -1.43 -1.82
N ILE A 83 13.18 -0.36 -1.16
CA ILE A 83 13.57 0.92 -1.80
C ILE A 83 14.66 0.73 -2.86
N ASN A 84 15.51 -0.30 -2.71
CA ASN A 84 16.57 -0.62 -3.67
C ASN A 84 16.04 -1.23 -4.99
N ASN A 85 14.82 -1.74 -5.00
CA ASN A 85 14.16 -2.29 -6.19
C ASN A 85 13.23 -1.27 -6.88
N ILE A 86 13.31 -0.01 -6.46
CA ILE A 86 12.73 1.14 -7.16
C ILE A 86 13.86 1.82 -7.91
N PHE A 87 13.85 1.69 -9.23
CA PHE A 87 14.92 2.15 -10.10
C PHE A 87 14.67 3.59 -10.52
N LEU A 88 15.70 4.44 -10.42
CA LEU A 88 15.64 5.78 -10.97
C LEU A 88 15.69 5.69 -12.50
N PHE A 89 14.71 6.28 -13.17
CA PHE A 89 14.67 6.30 -14.64
C PHE A 89 15.07 7.65 -15.20
N VAL A 90 14.44 8.73 -14.73
CA VAL A 90 14.81 10.09 -15.15
C VAL A 90 14.64 11.09 -14.01
N LEU A 91 15.47 12.13 -14.03
CA LEU A 91 15.33 13.34 -13.21
C LEU A 91 15.43 14.57 -14.09
N PHE A 92 14.52 15.51 -13.90
CA PHE A 92 14.56 16.82 -14.55
C PHE A 92 14.09 17.91 -13.58
N ASN A 93 14.35 19.17 -13.90
CA ASN A 93 13.77 20.28 -13.15
C ASN A 93 12.30 20.42 -13.54
N SER A 94 11.38 20.42 -12.57
CA SER A 94 9.94 20.51 -12.85
C SER A 94 9.55 21.78 -13.62
N LEU A 95 10.36 22.85 -13.56
CA LEU A 95 10.17 24.05 -14.38
C LEU A 95 10.40 23.78 -15.87
N ASP A 96 11.36 22.92 -16.22
CA ASP A 96 11.64 22.59 -17.63
C ASP A 96 10.42 21.94 -18.29
N ARG A 97 9.69 21.08 -17.56
CA ARG A 97 8.43 20.48 -18.05
C ARG A 97 7.37 21.53 -18.38
N LYS A 98 7.25 22.57 -17.55
CA LYS A 98 6.31 23.68 -17.78
C LYS A 98 6.67 24.51 -19.01
N VAL A 99 7.95 24.56 -19.38
CA VAL A 99 8.44 25.31 -20.55
C VAL A 99 8.37 24.48 -21.83
N PHE A 100 8.77 23.22 -21.78
CA PHE A 100 8.99 22.38 -22.96
C PHE A 100 7.87 21.38 -23.26
N SER A 101 6.79 21.33 -22.47
CA SER A 101 5.68 20.34 -22.55
C SER A 101 6.11 18.90 -22.27
N ASN A 102 5.14 18.01 -22.05
CA ASN A 102 5.45 16.59 -21.82
C ASN A 102 6.08 15.94 -23.06
N SER A 103 5.70 16.37 -24.27
CA SER A 103 6.18 15.78 -25.53
C SER A 103 7.71 15.82 -25.66
N ILE A 104 8.34 16.92 -25.22
CA ILE A 104 9.79 17.09 -25.24
C ILE A 104 10.41 16.44 -24.00
N THR A 105 9.88 16.73 -22.81
CA THR A 105 10.44 16.27 -21.53
C THR A 105 10.52 14.75 -21.44
N PHE A 106 9.52 14.03 -21.93
CA PHE A 106 9.43 12.57 -21.85
C PHE A 106 9.82 11.86 -23.16
N SER A 107 10.29 12.57 -24.19
CA SER A 107 10.72 11.96 -25.46
C SER A 107 11.72 10.81 -25.26
N LYS A 108 12.75 11.02 -24.44
CA LYS A 108 13.74 10.00 -24.08
C LYS A 108 13.20 8.87 -23.22
N VAL A 109 12.22 9.16 -22.38
CA VAL A 109 11.49 8.11 -21.62
C VAL A 109 10.75 7.18 -22.58
N ILE A 110 10.10 7.72 -23.61
CA ILE A 110 9.41 6.93 -24.63
C ILE A 110 10.39 6.11 -25.48
N ASP A 111 11.50 6.70 -25.92
CA ASP A 111 12.55 6.00 -26.69
C ASP A 111 13.05 4.76 -25.93
N GLU A 112 13.39 4.93 -24.65
CA GLU A 112 13.90 3.85 -23.79
C GLU A 112 12.84 2.79 -23.51
N LEU A 113 11.58 3.17 -23.24
CA LEU A 113 10.49 2.21 -23.05
C LEU A 113 10.24 1.38 -24.32
N ARG A 114 10.28 2.00 -25.51
CA ARG A 114 10.18 1.28 -26.79
C ARG A 114 11.36 0.36 -27.02
N TYR A 115 12.57 0.76 -26.60
CA TYR A 115 13.74 -0.11 -26.67
C TYR A 115 13.56 -1.35 -25.80
N LEU A 116 13.15 -1.18 -24.55
CA LEU A 116 12.90 -2.28 -23.61
C LEU A 116 11.77 -3.21 -24.08
N GLU A 117 10.75 -2.67 -24.75
CA GLU A 117 9.63 -3.42 -25.30
C GLU A 117 10.02 -4.25 -26.54
N ASN A 118 10.77 -3.66 -27.47
CA ASN A 118 11.05 -4.28 -28.77
C ASN A 118 12.34 -5.09 -28.80
N ASN A 119 13.37 -4.66 -28.08
CA ASN A 119 14.70 -5.29 -28.08
C ASN A 119 14.97 -6.12 -26.82
N GLY A 120 14.45 -5.66 -25.68
CA GLY A 120 14.71 -6.30 -24.38
C GLY A 120 16.16 -6.12 -23.90
N ILE A 121 16.51 -6.86 -22.83
CA ILE A 121 17.84 -6.90 -22.22
C ILE A 121 18.33 -8.34 -22.23
N ILE A 122 19.54 -8.57 -22.74
CA ILE A 122 20.19 -9.88 -22.71
C ILE A 122 20.89 -10.04 -21.36
N ILE A 123 20.50 -11.07 -20.61
CA ILE A 123 21.17 -11.48 -19.39
C ILE A 123 21.86 -12.83 -19.58
N CYS A 124 23.01 -13.00 -18.93
CA CYS A 124 23.70 -14.28 -18.84
C CYS A 124 23.36 -14.92 -17.49
N HIS A 125 22.67 -16.06 -17.50
CA HIS A 125 22.34 -16.82 -16.30
C HIS A 125 22.73 -18.28 -16.49
N ASN A 126 23.55 -18.85 -15.59
CA ASN A 126 24.06 -20.22 -15.69
C ASN A 126 24.70 -20.54 -17.06
N ASN A 127 25.48 -19.60 -17.60
CA ASN A 127 26.07 -19.64 -18.95
C ASN A 127 25.07 -19.66 -20.13
N GLU A 128 23.78 -19.51 -19.86
CA GLU A 128 22.75 -19.32 -20.89
C GLU A 128 22.47 -17.83 -21.10
N LYS A 129 22.40 -17.41 -22.36
CA LYS A 129 21.91 -16.08 -22.71
C LYS A 129 20.39 -16.11 -22.81
N LYS A 130 19.71 -15.32 -21.98
CA LYS A 130 18.26 -15.14 -22.03
C LYS A 130 17.95 -13.68 -22.33
N CYS A 131 17.08 -13.44 -23.32
CA CYS A 131 16.57 -12.09 -23.59
C CYS A 131 15.28 -11.87 -22.79
N ILE A 132 15.25 -10.80 -21.99
CA ILE A 132 14.10 -10.40 -21.20
C ILE A 132 13.54 -9.10 -21.79
N TYR A 133 12.26 -9.12 -22.13
CA TYR A 133 11.54 -7.95 -22.63
C TYR A 133 10.76 -7.29 -21.50
N PHE A 134 10.41 -6.02 -21.68
CA PHE A 134 9.66 -5.29 -20.67
C PHE A 134 8.49 -4.52 -21.27
N LYS A 135 7.34 -4.50 -20.59
CA LYS A 135 6.13 -3.83 -21.07
C LYS A 135 5.60 -2.84 -20.04
N LEU A 136 5.45 -1.58 -20.43
CA LEU A 136 4.78 -0.58 -19.59
C LEU A 136 3.33 -1.01 -19.37
N SER A 137 2.96 -1.23 -18.11
CA SER A 137 1.63 -1.67 -17.72
C SER A 137 0.82 -0.54 -17.12
N LEU A 138 1.35 0.13 -16.09
CA LEU A 138 0.69 1.24 -15.39
C LEU A 138 1.65 2.42 -15.20
N ILE A 139 1.07 3.61 -15.20
CA ILE A 139 1.72 4.84 -14.74
C ILE A 139 1.10 5.21 -13.40
N LEU A 140 1.89 5.25 -12.34
CA LEU A 140 1.52 5.50 -10.96
C LEU A 140 1.88 6.94 -10.56
N GLY A 141 1.15 7.49 -9.58
CA GLY A 141 1.41 8.83 -9.06
C GLY A 141 0.29 9.28 -8.14
N ASP A 142 0.47 10.42 -7.50
CA ASP A 142 -0.66 11.15 -6.93
C ASP A 142 -1.55 11.70 -8.05
N ASN A 143 -2.74 12.22 -7.72
CA ASN A 143 -3.63 12.69 -8.78
C ASN A 143 -3.06 13.88 -9.55
N LEU A 144 -2.30 14.77 -8.91
CA LEU A 144 -1.77 15.95 -9.58
C LEU A 144 -0.64 15.57 -10.53
N GLY A 145 0.28 14.70 -10.08
CA GLY A 145 1.34 14.12 -10.90
C GLY A 145 0.78 13.32 -12.07
N LEU A 146 -0.29 12.54 -11.86
CA LEU A 146 -0.96 11.82 -12.94
C LEU A 146 -1.66 12.77 -13.94
N HIS A 147 -2.31 13.84 -13.49
CA HIS A 147 -2.88 14.82 -14.41
C HIS A 147 -1.79 15.43 -15.28
N SER A 148 -0.72 15.86 -14.62
CA SER A 148 0.48 16.42 -15.22
C SER A 148 1.06 15.51 -16.31
N ILE A 149 1.49 14.29 -15.99
CA ILE A 149 2.19 13.42 -16.94
C ILE A 149 1.28 12.82 -18.03
N LEU A 150 -0.03 12.73 -17.78
CA LEU A 150 -1.00 12.16 -18.71
C LEU A 150 -1.71 13.20 -19.58
N GLY A 151 -1.39 14.50 -19.43
CA GLY A 151 -1.95 15.57 -20.26
C GLY A 151 -3.35 16.03 -19.86
N PHE A 152 -3.77 15.81 -18.61
CA PHE A 152 -5.00 16.39 -18.05
C PHE A 152 -4.71 17.73 -17.36
N VAL A 153 -5.73 18.55 -17.19
CA VAL A 153 -5.61 19.83 -16.48
C VAL A 153 -5.19 19.58 -15.02
N GLU A 154 -4.10 20.20 -14.59
CA GLU A 154 -3.51 20.10 -13.23
C GLU A 154 -4.35 20.85 -12.15
N SER A 155 -5.66 20.65 -12.13
CA SER A 155 -6.57 21.30 -11.17
C SER A 155 -7.81 20.46 -10.89
N PHE A 156 -8.14 20.27 -9.60
CA PHE A 156 -9.38 19.63 -9.14
C PHE A 156 -10.52 20.64 -8.92
N ASN A 157 -10.30 21.89 -9.28
CA ASN A 157 -11.32 22.94 -9.23
C ASN A 157 -12.02 23.18 -10.57
N THR A 158 -11.57 22.50 -11.63
CA THR A 158 -12.24 22.50 -12.93
C THR A 158 -13.57 21.75 -12.86
N MET A 159 -14.45 22.04 -13.83
CA MET A 159 -15.73 21.35 -13.95
C MET A 159 -15.52 19.86 -14.29
N ARG A 160 -14.57 19.58 -15.20
CA ARG A 160 -14.10 18.23 -15.55
C ARG A 160 -12.76 17.94 -14.89
N PHE A 161 -12.79 17.43 -13.66
CA PHE A 161 -11.58 17.04 -12.94
C PHE A 161 -11.31 15.53 -13.00
N CYS A 162 -12.31 14.69 -13.30
CA CYS A 162 -12.14 13.24 -13.25
C CYS A 162 -11.45 12.73 -14.52
N ARG A 163 -10.39 11.91 -14.34
CA ARG A 163 -9.70 11.22 -15.45
C ARG A 163 -10.49 10.04 -16.00
N PHE A 164 -11.49 9.55 -15.26
CA PHE A 164 -12.18 8.30 -15.57
C PHE A 164 -13.56 8.50 -16.20
N CYS A 165 -14.23 9.60 -15.89
CA CYS A 165 -15.59 9.86 -16.35
C CYS A 165 -15.81 11.33 -16.75
N LEU A 166 -17.01 11.57 -17.28
CA LEU A 166 -17.57 12.84 -17.71
C LEU A 166 -18.66 13.29 -16.73
N ILE A 167 -18.45 13.11 -15.43
CA ILE A 167 -19.29 13.77 -14.41
C ILE A 167 -18.73 15.15 -14.12
N ASP A 168 -19.63 16.11 -14.02
CA ASP A 168 -19.31 17.47 -13.62
C ASP A 168 -19.11 17.57 -12.12
N LYS A 169 -18.18 18.43 -11.70
CA LYS A 169 -17.90 18.69 -10.28
C LYS A 169 -19.14 19.02 -9.46
N ASN A 170 -20.10 19.73 -10.04
CA ASN A 170 -21.33 20.10 -9.34
C ASN A 170 -22.28 18.90 -9.11
N ASN A 171 -22.13 17.83 -9.88
CA ASN A 171 -23.03 16.69 -9.88
C ASN A 171 -22.54 15.54 -8.99
N ILE A 172 -21.29 15.60 -8.51
CA ILE A 172 -20.70 14.52 -7.68
C ILE A 172 -21.44 14.30 -6.36
N GLN A 173 -22.26 15.26 -5.92
CA GLN A 173 -23.07 15.12 -4.70
C GLN A 173 -24.22 14.11 -4.85
N ASN A 174 -24.57 13.75 -6.09
CA ASN A 174 -25.72 12.91 -6.39
C ASN A 174 -25.34 11.61 -7.11
N VAL A 175 -24.05 11.25 -7.12
CA VAL A 175 -23.56 10.04 -7.80
C VAL A 175 -22.72 9.21 -6.83
N PHE A 176 -23.27 8.06 -6.44
CA PHE A 176 -22.67 7.15 -5.47
C PHE A 176 -22.16 5.84 -6.11
N TYR A 177 -22.63 5.51 -7.31
CA TYR A 177 -22.22 4.34 -8.09
C TYR A 177 -21.66 4.74 -9.45
N GLU A 178 -20.70 3.97 -9.96
CA GLU A 178 -20.12 4.20 -11.29
C GLU A 178 -21.13 3.98 -12.42
N ASP A 179 -22.14 3.13 -12.23
CA ASP A 179 -23.18 2.87 -13.24
C ASP A 179 -23.98 4.13 -13.63
N ASN A 180 -24.00 5.13 -12.74
CA ASN A 180 -24.59 6.44 -12.99
C ASN A 180 -23.61 7.45 -13.62
N ALA A 181 -22.38 7.03 -13.92
CA ALA A 181 -21.33 7.85 -14.51
C ALA A 181 -21.14 7.56 -16.00
N LEU A 182 -21.08 8.62 -16.81
CA LEU A 182 -20.65 8.47 -18.20
C LEU A 182 -19.13 8.35 -18.26
N LEU A 183 -18.61 7.16 -18.56
CA LEU A 183 -17.17 6.89 -18.59
C LEU A 183 -16.48 7.51 -19.81
N ARG A 184 -15.20 7.87 -19.64
CA ARG A 184 -14.37 8.30 -20.76
C ARG A 184 -13.98 7.09 -21.62
N THR A 185 -14.21 7.20 -22.91
CA THR A 185 -13.76 6.27 -23.95
C THR A 185 -12.63 6.89 -24.76
N GLU A 186 -11.93 6.10 -25.59
CA GLU A 186 -10.94 6.66 -26.52
C GLU A 186 -11.58 7.68 -27.46
N THR A 187 -12.76 7.36 -28.00
CA THR A 187 -13.52 8.26 -28.87
C THR A 187 -13.87 9.58 -28.17
N SER A 188 -14.38 9.51 -26.93
CA SER A 188 -14.70 10.74 -26.19
C SER A 188 -13.43 11.52 -25.82
N TYR A 189 -12.32 10.83 -25.51
CA TYR A 189 -11.03 11.45 -25.21
C TYR A 189 -10.52 12.29 -26.38
N TYR A 190 -10.47 11.73 -27.59
CA TYR A 190 -10.01 12.47 -28.77
C TYR A 190 -10.99 13.57 -29.19
N THR A 191 -12.29 13.35 -28.98
CA THR A 191 -13.31 14.40 -29.20
C THR A 191 -13.06 15.57 -28.24
N ASP A 192 -12.80 15.29 -26.97
CA ASP A 192 -12.56 16.29 -25.94
C ASP A 192 -11.20 16.99 -26.07
N LEU A 193 -10.18 16.29 -26.57
CA LEU A 193 -8.87 16.87 -26.88
C LEU A 193 -8.96 17.98 -27.94
N SER A 194 -9.97 17.93 -28.82
CA SER A 194 -10.17 18.97 -29.83
C SER A 194 -10.90 20.22 -29.33
N LYS A 195 -11.38 20.21 -28.07
CA LYS A 195 -12.13 21.29 -27.43
C LYS A 195 -11.27 22.06 -26.43
N ASN A 196 -11.87 23.06 -25.77
CA ASN A 196 -11.20 23.84 -24.74
C ASN A 196 -10.93 23.00 -23.47
N GLU A 197 -9.70 23.03 -22.97
CA GLU A 197 -9.29 22.29 -21.78
C GLU A 197 -10.11 22.61 -20.52
N LYS A 198 -10.67 23.83 -20.41
CA LYS A 198 -11.51 24.23 -19.27
C LYS A 198 -12.85 23.50 -19.27
N GLU A 199 -13.34 23.13 -20.45
CA GLU A 199 -14.61 22.43 -20.64
C GLU A 199 -14.44 20.91 -20.53
N THR A 200 -13.26 20.39 -20.89
CA THR A 200 -13.05 18.95 -21.01
C THR A 200 -12.10 18.36 -19.99
N GLY A 201 -11.25 19.16 -19.36
CA GLY A 201 -10.24 18.70 -18.42
C GLY A 201 -9.01 18.04 -19.07
N ILE A 202 -8.87 18.12 -20.39
CA ILE A 202 -7.72 17.59 -21.14
C ILE A 202 -6.93 18.77 -21.71
N SER A 203 -5.65 18.87 -21.35
CA SER A 203 -4.76 19.95 -21.79
C SER A 203 -3.95 19.57 -23.04
N GLU A 204 -3.51 18.32 -23.14
CA GLU A 204 -2.73 17.85 -24.28
C GLU A 204 -2.87 16.33 -24.49
N SER A 205 -2.42 15.84 -25.65
CA SER A 205 -2.40 14.41 -25.94
C SER A 205 -1.36 13.71 -25.06
N CYS A 206 -1.72 12.58 -24.46
CA CYS A 206 -0.79 11.82 -23.65
C CYS A 206 0.35 11.25 -24.52
N ILE A 207 1.60 11.62 -24.21
CA ILE A 207 2.79 11.15 -24.93
C ILE A 207 2.95 9.61 -24.87
N PHE A 208 2.42 8.97 -23.83
CA PHE A 208 2.51 7.52 -23.63
C PHE A 208 1.58 6.72 -24.55
N HIS A 209 0.66 7.36 -25.27
CA HIS A 209 -0.10 6.70 -26.35
C HIS A 209 0.80 6.15 -27.47
N GLY A 210 2.06 6.60 -27.53
CA GLY A 210 3.06 6.05 -28.44
C GLY A 210 3.66 4.70 -28.00
N ILE A 211 3.30 4.15 -26.84
CA ILE A 211 3.71 2.82 -26.35
C ILE A 211 2.62 1.81 -26.68
N SER A 212 3.00 0.58 -27.08
CA SER A 212 2.00 -0.42 -27.46
C SER A 212 1.07 -0.73 -26.29
N ASN A 213 -0.24 -0.82 -26.56
CA ASN A 213 -1.26 -1.20 -25.58
C ASN A 213 -1.36 -0.29 -24.34
N TYR A 214 -0.87 0.96 -24.43
CA TYR A 214 -1.08 1.97 -23.40
C TYR A 214 -2.04 3.05 -23.88
N HIS A 215 -3.13 3.27 -23.14
CA HIS A 215 -4.02 4.41 -23.34
C HIS A 215 -4.60 4.89 -22.00
N VAL A 216 -4.73 6.21 -21.81
CA VAL A 216 -5.17 6.80 -20.53
C VAL A 216 -6.59 6.40 -20.10
N THR A 217 -7.41 5.91 -21.02
CA THR A 217 -8.77 5.40 -20.73
C THR A 217 -8.82 3.88 -20.46
N LYS A 218 -7.72 3.16 -20.71
CA LYS A 218 -7.59 1.71 -20.54
C LYS A 218 -6.70 1.35 -19.35
N ASN A 219 -5.59 2.07 -19.17
CA ASN A 219 -4.57 1.81 -18.14
C ASN A 219 -4.84 2.69 -16.91
N LEU A 220 -5.91 2.39 -16.18
CA LEU A 220 -6.42 3.24 -15.11
C LEU A 220 -5.77 2.95 -13.77
N VAL A 221 -5.40 3.99 -13.02
CA VAL A 221 -4.81 3.84 -11.68
C VAL A 221 -5.44 4.79 -10.68
N VAL A 222 -5.54 4.35 -9.43
CA VAL A 222 -5.90 5.15 -8.26
C VAL A 222 -4.83 4.99 -7.18
N CYS A 223 -4.76 5.94 -6.24
CA CYS A 223 -3.76 5.90 -5.18
C CYS A 223 -4.43 5.92 -3.81
N VAL A 224 -4.56 4.75 -3.18
CA VAL A 224 -5.19 4.60 -1.85
C VAL A 224 -4.55 5.50 -0.78
N MET A 225 -3.24 5.74 -0.87
CA MET A 225 -2.55 6.65 0.04
C MET A 225 -3.09 8.08 -0.07
N HIS A 226 -3.12 8.64 -1.27
CA HIS A 226 -3.50 10.04 -1.49
C HIS A 226 -5.01 10.24 -1.48
N ASP A 227 -5.76 9.33 -2.10
CA ASP A 227 -7.21 9.44 -2.25
C ASP A 227 -7.90 9.18 -0.92
N VAL A 228 -7.49 8.12 -0.22
CA VAL A 228 -8.19 7.62 0.97
C VAL A 228 -7.52 8.12 2.24
N LEU A 229 -6.26 7.75 2.49
CA LEU A 229 -5.59 8.06 3.77
C LEU A 229 -5.32 9.56 3.94
N GLU A 230 -4.83 10.24 2.91
CA GLU A 230 -4.59 11.69 2.91
C GLU A 230 -5.78 12.49 2.36
N GLY A 231 -6.93 11.85 2.21
CA GLY A 231 -8.10 12.42 1.58
C GLY A 231 -9.35 12.11 2.36
N VAL A 232 -10.12 11.14 1.87
CA VAL A 232 -11.39 10.67 2.45
C VAL A 232 -11.30 10.57 3.98
N CYS A 233 -10.32 9.84 4.51
CA CYS A 233 -10.15 9.68 5.96
C CYS A 233 -9.91 11.01 6.70
N GLN A 234 -9.13 11.94 6.12
CA GLN A 234 -8.85 13.24 6.76
C GLN A 234 -10.09 14.13 6.82
N TYR A 235 -10.92 14.11 5.77
CA TYR A 235 -12.17 14.85 5.73
C TYR A 235 -13.22 14.24 6.66
N ASP A 236 -13.43 12.94 6.55
CA ASP A 236 -14.61 12.29 7.11
C ASP A 236 -14.45 12.06 8.61
N LEU A 237 -13.26 11.66 9.06
CA LEU A 237 -12.96 11.65 10.50
C LEU A 237 -12.98 13.06 11.09
N GLY A 238 -12.60 14.08 10.31
CA GLY A 238 -12.71 15.48 10.72
C GLY A 238 -14.17 15.87 10.97
N LEU A 239 -15.10 15.45 10.10
CA LEU A 239 -16.54 15.66 10.24
C LEU A 239 -17.11 14.90 11.45
N ILE A 240 -16.81 13.61 11.55
CA ILE A 240 -17.30 12.73 12.63
C ILE A 240 -16.81 13.23 14.00
N LEU A 241 -15.53 13.58 14.14
CA LEU A 241 -15.00 14.11 15.40
C LEU A 241 -15.56 15.49 15.72
N HIS A 242 -15.81 16.34 14.73
CA HIS A 242 -16.52 17.60 14.95
C HIS A 242 -17.93 17.35 15.52
N GLN A 243 -18.66 16.40 14.94
CA GLN A 243 -19.98 16.02 15.43
C GLN A 243 -19.92 15.56 16.89
N PHE A 244 -19.08 14.58 17.22
CA PHE A 244 -18.96 14.04 18.58
C PHE A 244 -18.49 15.06 19.62
N ILE A 245 -17.55 15.95 19.27
CA ILE A 245 -16.93 16.87 20.24
C ILE A 245 -17.71 18.19 20.36
N LYS A 246 -18.19 18.75 19.24
CA LYS A 246 -18.78 20.10 19.22
C LYS A 246 -20.30 20.11 19.25
N ILE A 247 -20.94 19.15 18.58
CA ILE A 247 -22.40 19.11 18.43
C ILE A 247 -23.00 18.25 19.54
N ASP A 248 -22.66 16.95 19.55
CA ASP A 248 -23.20 15.99 20.52
C ASP A 248 -22.55 16.13 21.90
N LYS A 249 -21.30 16.61 21.94
CA LYS A 249 -20.49 16.83 23.14
C LYS A 249 -20.33 15.58 24.01
N TYR A 250 -20.17 14.42 23.38
CA TYR A 250 -19.91 13.15 24.07
C TYR A 250 -18.57 13.16 24.83
N PHE A 251 -17.57 13.87 24.30
CA PHE A 251 -16.27 14.04 24.96
C PHE A 251 -15.59 15.34 24.47
N SER A 252 -14.53 15.75 25.18
CA SER A 252 -13.74 16.93 24.83
C SER A 252 -12.53 16.60 23.96
N LEU A 253 -12.01 17.60 23.22
CA LEU A 253 -10.75 17.44 22.48
C LEU A 253 -9.58 17.08 23.41
N THR A 254 -9.54 17.66 24.60
CA THR A 254 -8.53 17.35 25.62
C THR A 254 -8.59 15.88 26.03
N GLU A 255 -9.80 15.34 26.24
CA GLU A 255 -10.01 13.92 26.56
C GLU A 255 -9.51 13.02 25.42
N LEU A 256 -9.82 13.35 24.17
CA LEU A 256 -9.32 12.62 23.00
C LEU A 256 -7.79 12.62 22.95
N ASN A 257 -7.15 13.78 23.09
CA ASN A 257 -5.68 13.89 23.04
C ASN A 257 -5.00 13.12 24.18
N ASN A 258 -5.56 13.17 25.39
CA ASN A 258 -5.06 12.39 26.52
C ASN A 258 -5.11 10.89 26.22
N ARG A 259 -6.22 10.42 25.63
CA ARG A 259 -6.37 9.02 25.23
C ARG A 259 -5.40 8.63 24.12
N LEU A 260 -5.27 9.43 23.06
CA LEU A 260 -4.29 9.20 21.99
C LEU A 260 -2.88 9.07 22.54
N LYS A 261 -2.49 9.95 23.47
CA LYS A 261 -1.16 9.93 24.10
C LYS A 261 -0.93 8.70 24.96
N GLY A 262 -1.96 8.26 25.71
CA GLY A 262 -1.87 7.13 26.63
C GLY A 262 -2.12 5.76 25.99
N PHE A 263 -2.60 5.71 24.75
CA PHE A 263 -2.99 4.46 24.10
C PHE A 263 -1.79 3.60 23.67
N ASN A 264 -1.91 2.29 23.89
CA ASN A 264 -0.90 1.33 23.46
C ASN A 264 -1.12 0.93 22.00
N TYR A 265 -0.32 1.46 21.07
CA TYR A 265 -0.38 1.13 19.64
C TYR A 265 0.41 -0.14 19.24
N GLY A 266 0.82 -0.96 20.22
CA GLY A 266 1.63 -2.15 19.96
C GLY A 266 2.96 -1.80 19.26
N PRO A 267 3.36 -2.56 18.21
CA PRO A 267 4.61 -2.32 17.49
C PRO A 267 4.58 -1.10 16.57
N ASN A 268 3.42 -0.44 16.40
CA ASN A 268 3.30 0.66 15.44
C ASN A 268 3.99 1.95 15.94
N LYS A 269 4.93 2.44 15.14
CA LYS A 269 5.69 3.67 15.41
C LYS A 269 5.03 4.93 14.88
N ASN A 270 4.15 4.82 13.88
CA ASN A 270 3.45 5.94 13.25
C ASN A 270 2.18 6.29 14.04
N LYS A 271 2.37 6.71 15.30
CA LYS A 271 1.27 7.02 16.20
C LYS A 271 0.57 8.31 15.77
N PRO A 272 -0.76 8.41 15.89
CA PRO A 272 -1.48 9.64 15.53
C PRO A 272 -0.93 10.84 16.33
N PRO A 273 -0.73 12.00 15.69
CA PRO A 273 -0.27 13.20 16.38
C PRO A 273 -1.38 13.79 17.26
N GLU A 274 -1.01 14.74 18.12
CA GLU A 274 -1.98 15.53 18.89
C GLU A 274 -2.94 16.27 17.95
N MET A 275 -4.24 16.19 18.23
CA MET A 275 -5.27 16.86 17.45
C MET A 275 -5.40 18.33 17.88
N LEU A 276 -5.26 19.24 16.92
CA LEU A 276 -5.40 20.67 17.16
C LEU A 276 -6.87 21.11 17.13
N THR A 277 -7.19 22.18 17.86
CA THR A 277 -8.52 22.80 17.84
C THR A 277 -8.94 23.21 16.42
N SER A 278 -7.99 23.63 15.60
CA SER A 278 -8.21 23.96 14.18
C SER A 278 -8.69 22.75 13.38
N HIS A 279 -8.22 21.53 13.66
CA HIS A 279 -8.65 20.33 12.96
C HIS A 279 -10.14 20.07 13.16
N ILE A 280 -10.59 20.18 14.41
CA ILE A 280 -12.00 20.00 14.78
C ILE A 280 -12.86 21.15 14.24
N LYS A 281 -12.38 22.40 14.32
CA LYS A 281 -13.12 23.56 13.79
C LYS A 281 -13.29 23.49 12.27
N ASN A 282 -12.22 23.13 11.57
CA ASN A 282 -12.18 23.09 10.10
C ASN A 282 -12.73 21.78 9.53
N LYS A 283 -13.11 20.82 10.38
CA LYS A 283 -13.63 19.50 9.99
C LYS A 283 -12.64 18.77 9.06
N HIS A 284 -11.35 18.85 9.40
CA HIS A 284 -10.26 18.35 8.58
C HIS A 284 -9.07 17.98 9.46
N LEU A 285 -8.66 16.71 9.40
CA LEU A 285 -7.47 16.24 10.11
C LEU A 285 -6.21 16.46 9.26
N CYS A 286 -5.08 16.76 9.89
CA CYS A 286 -3.79 16.88 9.21
C CYS A 286 -2.80 15.90 9.84
N MET A 287 -2.50 14.82 9.14
CA MET A 287 -1.53 13.81 9.54
C MET A 287 -1.03 13.03 8.30
N THR A 288 0.12 12.38 8.41
CA THR A 288 0.67 11.55 7.32
C THR A 288 -0.21 10.33 7.06
N ALA A 289 -0.12 9.76 5.85
CA ALA A 289 -0.88 8.55 5.51
C ALA A 289 -0.68 7.39 6.52
N SER A 290 0.54 7.18 6.99
CA SER A 290 0.86 6.12 7.97
C SER A 290 0.25 6.38 9.35
N GLU A 291 0.26 7.65 9.80
CA GLU A 291 -0.41 8.05 11.04
C GLU A 291 -1.93 7.93 10.93
N MET A 292 -2.50 8.28 9.78
CA MET A 292 -3.94 8.13 9.51
C MET A 292 -4.36 6.68 9.54
N LEU A 293 -3.60 5.80 8.88
CA LEU A 293 -3.88 4.38 8.87
C LEU A 293 -3.80 3.77 10.28
N CYS A 294 -2.83 4.21 11.06
CA CYS A 294 -2.77 3.89 12.49
C CYS A 294 -4.02 4.39 13.22
N PHE A 295 -4.44 5.63 12.98
CA PHE A 295 -5.60 6.20 13.65
C PHE A 295 -6.90 5.47 13.33
N VAL A 296 -7.21 5.26 12.04
CA VAL A 296 -8.42 4.56 11.55
C VAL A 296 -8.56 3.17 12.18
N ARG A 297 -7.45 2.45 12.38
CA ARG A 297 -7.48 1.10 12.96
C ARG A 297 -7.74 1.05 14.45
N HIS A 298 -7.36 2.09 15.18
CA HIS A 298 -7.41 2.10 16.64
C HIS A 298 -8.51 3.00 17.19
N ILE A 299 -9.05 3.94 16.41
CA ILE A 299 -10.04 4.92 16.88
C ILE A 299 -11.23 4.25 17.57
N ASN A 300 -11.70 3.12 17.05
CA ASN A 300 -12.80 2.38 17.65
C ASN A 300 -12.48 1.98 19.10
N LEU A 301 -11.30 1.42 19.36
CA LEU A 301 -10.86 1.06 20.72
C LEU A 301 -10.68 2.28 21.63
N ILE A 302 -10.32 3.43 21.06
CA ILE A 302 -9.99 4.63 21.81
C ILE A 302 -11.23 5.34 22.34
N ILE A 303 -12.31 5.39 21.55
CA ILE A 303 -13.50 6.20 21.86
C ILE A 303 -14.82 5.42 21.98
N ASN A 304 -14.87 4.10 21.76
CA ASN A 304 -16.14 3.36 21.73
C ASN A 304 -17.03 3.55 22.97
N HIS A 305 -16.48 3.57 24.17
CA HIS A 305 -17.24 3.67 25.43
C HIS A 305 -17.75 5.10 25.68
N LEU A 306 -17.29 6.07 24.90
CA LEU A 306 -17.75 7.46 24.95
C LEU A 306 -18.96 7.70 24.05
N ILE A 307 -19.24 6.80 23.11
CA ILE A 307 -20.30 6.96 22.11
C ILE A 307 -21.51 6.10 22.48
N PRO A 308 -22.75 6.63 22.45
CA PRO A 308 -23.94 5.82 22.68
C PRO A 308 -24.08 4.63 21.73
N THR A 309 -24.79 3.59 22.18
CA THR A 309 -25.20 2.47 21.30
C THR A 309 -26.16 2.97 20.21
N LYS A 310 -26.11 2.36 19.01
CA LYS A 310 -26.96 2.71 17.86
C LYS A 310 -26.80 4.14 17.34
N ASN A 311 -25.61 4.73 17.46
CA ASN A 311 -25.31 6.05 16.89
C ASN A 311 -24.97 5.94 15.39
N GLU A 312 -25.61 6.76 14.56
CA GLU A 312 -25.45 6.70 13.09
C GLU A 312 -24.06 7.17 12.62
N TYR A 313 -23.47 8.17 13.27
CA TYR A 313 -22.11 8.63 12.97
C TYR A 313 -21.05 7.59 13.39
N TRP A 314 -21.34 6.78 14.42
CA TRP A 314 -20.53 5.61 14.75
C TRP A 314 -20.58 4.57 13.64
N ASN A 315 -21.76 4.28 13.10
CA ASN A 315 -21.90 3.35 11.97
C ASN A 315 -21.15 3.85 10.74
N LEU A 316 -21.19 5.16 10.46
CA LEU A 316 -20.39 5.76 9.39
C LEU A 316 -18.88 5.57 9.61
N LEU A 317 -18.40 5.72 10.86
CA LEU A 317 -17.01 5.44 11.22
C LEU A 317 -16.64 3.97 10.97
N LEU A 318 -17.54 3.03 11.30
CA LEU A 318 -17.33 1.61 11.04
C LEU A 318 -17.26 1.31 9.53
N GLN A 319 -18.15 1.90 8.73
CA GLN A 319 -18.14 1.77 7.27
C GLN A 319 -16.84 2.32 6.66
N LEU A 320 -16.40 3.51 7.08
CA LEU A 320 -15.12 4.08 6.62
C LEU A 320 -13.95 3.14 6.93
N ARG A 321 -13.91 2.60 8.15
CA ARG A 321 -12.84 1.67 8.53
C ARG A 321 -12.91 0.38 7.73
N GLU A 322 -14.08 -0.21 7.56
CA GLU A 322 -14.27 -1.41 6.75
C GLU A 322 -13.78 -1.17 5.32
N LEU A 323 -14.17 -0.05 4.71
CA LEU A 323 -13.72 0.36 3.39
C LEU A 323 -12.20 0.47 3.31
N VAL A 324 -11.56 1.12 4.29
CA VAL A 324 -10.08 1.23 4.35
C VAL A 324 -9.44 -0.15 4.45
N GLU A 325 -9.93 -1.06 5.29
CA GLU A 325 -9.38 -2.42 5.41
C GLU A 325 -9.53 -3.23 4.13
N ILE A 326 -10.66 -3.10 3.42
CA ILE A 326 -10.83 -3.72 2.10
C ILE A 326 -9.77 -3.15 1.16
N LEU A 327 -9.68 -1.83 1.01
CA LEU A 327 -8.81 -1.19 0.02
C LEU A 327 -7.31 -1.44 0.21
N ILE A 328 -6.86 -1.71 1.44
CA ILE A 328 -5.44 -1.98 1.74
C ILE A 328 -5.11 -3.47 1.80
N SER A 329 -6.09 -4.36 1.60
CA SER A 329 -5.88 -5.80 1.62
C SER A 329 -4.86 -6.24 0.57
N SER A 330 -4.05 -7.24 0.90
CA SER A 330 -3.07 -7.84 -0.01
C SER A 330 -3.59 -9.03 -0.80
N LYS A 331 -4.84 -9.43 -0.55
CA LYS A 331 -5.52 -10.50 -1.27
C LYS A 331 -7.00 -10.16 -1.41
N PHE A 332 -7.61 -10.60 -2.50
CA PHE A 332 -9.05 -10.45 -2.72
C PHE A 332 -9.67 -11.72 -3.27
N HIS A 333 -10.95 -11.88 -2.97
CA HIS A 333 -11.81 -12.89 -3.55
C HIS A 333 -12.19 -12.51 -5.00
N VAL A 334 -12.57 -13.49 -5.83
CA VAL A 334 -13.00 -13.26 -7.23
C VAL A 334 -14.19 -12.31 -7.36
N HIS A 335 -14.99 -12.15 -6.29
CA HIS A 335 -16.13 -11.23 -6.22
C HIS A 335 -15.84 -9.94 -5.43
N ALA A 336 -14.58 -9.62 -5.16
CA ALA A 336 -14.22 -8.44 -4.37
C ALA A 336 -14.64 -7.12 -5.03
N GLU A 337 -14.69 -7.07 -6.36
CA GLU A 337 -15.18 -5.88 -7.09
C GLU A 337 -16.63 -5.56 -6.70
N HIS A 338 -17.53 -6.54 -6.76
CA HIS A 338 -18.93 -6.36 -6.38
C HIS A 338 -19.07 -5.92 -4.92
N ILE A 339 -18.37 -6.58 -4.00
CA ILE A 339 -18.39 -6.22 -2.57
C ILE A 339 -17.91 -4.78 -2.38
N LEU A 340 -16.82 -4.40 -3.04
CA LEU A 340 -16.26 -3.06 -2.96
C LEU A 340 -17.24 -2.02 -3.52
N ARG A 341 -17.94 -2.33 -4.61
CA ARG A 341 -18.95 -1.44 -5.21
C ARG A 341 -20.08 -1.13 -4.24
N GLU A 342 -20.69 -2.17 -3.65
CA GLU A 342 -21.79 -1.97 -2.69
C GLU A 342 -21.31 -1.22 -1.45
N LYS A 343 -20.14 -1.60 -0.89
CA LYS A 343 -19.58 -0.93 0.30
C LYS A 343 -19.26 0.54 0.06
N ILE A 344 -18.78 0.91 -1.13
CA ILE A 344 -18.55 2.31 -1.49
C ILE A 344 -19.87 3.06 -1.65
N GLY A 345 -20.85 2.47 -2.34
CA GLY A 345 -22.18 3.08 -2.52
C GLY A 345 -22.87 3.37 -1.18
N GLU A 346 -23.00 2.34 -0.34
CA GLU A 346 -23.57 2.44 1.02
C GLU A 346 -22.85 3.49 1.88
N TYR A 347 -21.51 3.52 1.81
CA TYR A 347 -20.70 4.50 2.54
C TYR A 347 -20.97 5.93 2.08
N LEU A 348 -20.96 6.18 0.76
CA LEU A 348 -21.16 7.51 0.20
C LEU A 348 -22.59 8.03 0.43
N GLU A 349 -23.59 7.16 0.35
CA GLU A 349 -24.99 7.47 0.69
C GLU A 349 -25.15 7.83 2.16
N SER A 350 -24.53 7.05 3.06
CA SER A 350 -24.56 7.31 4.50
C SER A 350 -23.86 8.64 4.83
N LEU A 351 -22.70 8.87 4.22
CA LEU A 351 -21.93 10.11 4.36
C LEU A 351 -22.74 11.32 3.87
N PHE A 352 -23.40 11.20 2.71
CA PHE A 352 -24.22 12.27 2.16
C PHE A 352 -25.47 12.55 3.01
N THR A 353 -26.14 11.50 3.50
CA THR A 353 -27.32 11.62 4.38
C THR A 353 -26.97 12.35 5.67
N LEU A 354 -25.86 11.97 6.32
CA LEU A 354 -25.43 12.57 7.59
C LEU A 354 -24.76 13.94 7.41
N PHE A 355 -24.07 14.16 6.30
CA PHE A 355 -23.36 15.40 5.99
C PHE A 355 -23.63 15.87 4.54
N PRO A 356 -24.81 16.44 4.25
CA PRO A 356 -25.16 16.85 2.89
C PRO A 356 -24.17 17.86 2.29
N GLY A 357 -23.78 17.64 1.04
CA GLY A 357 -22.88 18.53 0.30
C GLY A 357 -21.39 18.37 0.65
N CYS A 358 -21.01 17.37 1.45
CA CYS A 358 -19.62 17.19 1.90
C CYS A 358 -18.72 16.46 0.89
N LEU A 359 -19.30 15.83 -0.15
CA LEU A 359 -18.51 15.02 -1.10
C LEU A 359 -17.51 15.91 -1.85
N LYS A 360 -16.33 15.34 -2.12
CA LYS A 360 -15.17 16.04 -2.70
C LYS A 360 -14.67 15.22 -3.88
N PRO A 361 -13.81 15.78 -4.74
CA PRO A 361 -13.16 15.04 -5.81
C PRO A 361 -12.64 13.66 -5.41
N LYS A 362 -11.99 13.53 -4.23
CA LYS A 362 -11.47 12.25 -3.74
C LYS A 362 -12.56 11.23 -3.41
N HIS A 363 -13.71 11.66 -2.88
CA HIS A 363 -14.88 10.80 -2.67
C HIS A 363 -15.43 10.28 -4.00
N HIS A 364 -15.50 11.17 -5.00
CA HIS A 364 -15.94 10.79 -6.34
C HIS A 364 -15.01 9.75 -6.98
N LEU A 365 -13.69 9.82 -6.75
CA LEU A 365 -12.77 8.80 -7.27
C LEU A 365 -13.09 7.40 -6.75
N LEU A 366 -13.62 7.25 -5.53
CA LEU A 366 -13.96 5.95 -4.94
C LEU A 366 -14.94 5.16 -5.83
N ILE A 367 -15.91 5.80 -6.47
CA ILE A 367 -16.89 5.07 -7.29
C ILE A 367 -16.22 4.27 -8.41
N HIS A 368 -15.04 4.70 -8.86
CA HIS A 368 -14.27 4.06 -9.92
C HIS A 368 -13.36 2.92 -9.42
N TYR A 369 -13.14 2.80 -8.11
CA TYR A 369 -12.26 1.78 -7.54
C TYR A 369 -12.70 0.34 -7.91
N PRO A 370 -13.99 -0.05 -7.86
CA PRO A 370 -14.42 -1.40 -8.22
C PRO A 370 -13.93 -1.83 -9.62
N ARG A 371 -14.22 -1.04 -10.66
CA ARG A 371 -13.74 -1.34 -12.02
C ARG A 371 -12.22 -1.28 -12.14
N ILE A 372 -11.57 -0.34 -11.45
CA ILE A 372 -10.11 -0.21 -11.49
C ILE A 372 -9.41 -1.39 -10.78
N LEU A 373 -10.04 -2.01 -9.79
CA LEU A 373 -9.55 -3.25 -9.16
C LEU A 373 -9.36 -4.36 -10.20
N LEU A 374 -10.32 -4.50 -11.13
CA LEU A 374 -10.27 -5.49 -12.21
C LEU A 374 -9.19 -5.17 -13.27
N ILE A 375 -8.78 -3.91 -13.38
CA ILE A 375 -7.78 -3.46 -14.37
C ILE A 375 -6.37 -3.53 -13.80
N SER A 376 -6.18 -3.03 -12.58
CA SER A 376 -4.86 -2.73 -12.00
C SER A 376 -4.48 -3.60 -10.80
N GLY A 377 -5.42 -4.41 -10.31
CA GLY A 377 -5.20 -5.28 -9.16
C GLY A 377 -5.15 -4.52 -7.84
N LEU A 378 -4.38 -5.07 -6.89
CA LEU A 378 -4.35 -4.66 -5.49
C LEU A 378 -3.86 -3.22 -5.30
N PHE A 379 -4.71 -2.34 -4.75
CA PHE A 379 -4.39 -0.92 -4.56
C PHE A 379 -3.19 -0.68 -3.63
N TRP A 380 -3.00 -1.54 -2.63
CA TRP A 380 -1.85 -1.44 -1.73
C TRP A 380 -0.52 -1.63 -2.47
N ASN A 381 -0.47 -2.53 -3.45
CA ASN A 381 0.74 -2.82 -4.22
C ASN A 381 1.09 -1.71 -5.22
N ILE A 382 0.11 -0.90 -5.63
CA ILE A 382 0.29 0.27 -6.50
C ILE A 382 0.31 1.60 -5.74
N SER A 383 0.36 1.55 -4.41
CA SER A 383 0.41 2.73 -3.53
C SER A 383 1.71 3.54 -3.69
N SER A 384 1.58 4.87 -3.57
CA SER A 384 2.70 5.80 -3.69
C SER A 384 3.68 5.78 -2.50
N MET A 385 3.35 5.13 -1.37
CA MET A 385 4.13 5.19 -0.13
C MET A 385 5.62 4.84 -0.30
N ARG A 386 5.92 3.80 -1.09
CA ARG A 386 7.31 3.36 -1.30
C ARG A 386 8.10 4.28 -2.22
N PHE A 387 7.42 4.85 -3.21
CA PHE A 387 8.02 5.85 -4.10
C PHE A 387 8.29 7.16 -3.34
N GLU A 388 7.40 7.55 -2.43
CA GLU A 388 7.65 8.70 -1.56
C GLU A 388 8.82 8.48 -0.60
N SER A 389 8.91 7.27 -0.04
CA SER A 389 10.07 6.85 0.74
C SER A 389 11.37 6.95 -0.10
N LYS A 390 11.31 6.67 -1.41
CA LYS A 390 12.47 6.82 -2.32
C LYS A 390 12.90 8.28 -2.49
N HIS A 391 11.98 9.25 -2.45
CA HIS A 391 12.33 10.68 -2.48
C HIS A 391 13.19 11.10 -1.29
N HIS A 392 13.00 10.49 -0.12
CA HIS A 392 13.74 10.83 1.10
C HIS A 392 15.26 10.68 0.93
N GLU A 393 15.73 9.60 0.29
CA GLU A 393 17.15 9.37 0.00
C GLU A 393 17.80 10.53 -0.78
N ARG A 394 16.99 11.18 -1.63
CA ARG A 394 17.41 12.23 -2.55
C ARG A 394 17.34 13.60 -1.91
N LYS A 395 16.32 13.83 -1.09
CA LYS A 395 16.27 15.01 -0.21
C LYS A 395 17.49 15.05 0.70
N ILE A 396 17.93 13.91 1.26
CA ILE A 396 19.19 13.82 2.02
C ILE A 396 20.38 14.21 1.15
N THR A 397 20.52 13.59 -0.03
CA THR A 397 21.64 13.85 -0.96
C THR A 397 21.69 15.33 -1.37
N SER A 398 20.54 15.92 -1.70
CA SER A 398 20.43 17.32 -2.08
C SER A 398 20.75 18.27 -0.95
N ARG A 399 20.36 17.96 0.30
CA ARG A 399 20.68 18.77 1.48
C ARG A 399 22.16 18.73 1.83
N ALA A 400 22.81 17.59 1.61
CA ALA A 400 24.25 17.42 1.82
C ALA A 400 25.10 18.10 0.73
N SER A 401 24.55 18.35 -0.46
CA SER A 401 25.26 19.04 -1.54
C SER A 401 25.19 20.55 -1.39
N ILE A 402 26.36 21.19 -1.36
CA ILE A 402 26.49 22.66 -1.37
C ILE A 402 26.34 23.20 -2.80
N ASN A 403 26.73 22.44 -3.81
CA ASN A 403 26.60 22.83 -5.23
C ASN A 403 25.16 22.58 -5.74
N ARG A 404 24.56 23.62 -6.34
CA ARG A 404 23.18 23.63 -6.86
C ARG A 404 23.06 23.82 -8.37
N ILE A 405 24.17 23.94 -9.09
CA ILE A 405 24.21 24.24 -10.54
C ILE A 405 23.52 23.14 -11.37
N ASN A 406 23.48 21.89 -10.90
CA ASN A 406 22.63 20.84 -11.45
C ASN A 406 22.31 19.77 -10.38
N VAL A 407 21.29 20.04 -9.56
CA VAL A 407 20.91 19.15 -8.45
C VAL A 407 20.45 17.77 -8.93
N CYS A 408 19.74 17.70 -10.06
CA CYS A 408 19.26 16.46 -10.65
C CYS A 408 20.41 15.52 -11.01
N HIS A 409 21.47 16.06 -11.65
CA HIS A 409 22.66 15.31 -12.00
C HIS A 409 23.39 14.78 -10.76
N THR A 410 23.59 15.61 -9.73
CA THR A 410 24.22 15.18 -8.46
C THR A 410 23.44 14.05 -7.78
N ILE A 411 22.10 14.17 -7.73
CA ILE A 411 21.23 13.13 -7.17
C ILE A 411 21.34 11.83 -8.00
N ALA A 412 21.32 11.94 -9.33
CA ALA A 412 21.43 10.80 -10.23
C ALA A 412 22.76 10.03 -10.03
N ILE A 413 23.90 10.73 -9.98
CA ILE A 413 25.20 10.11 -9.70
C ILE A 413 25.19 9.37 -8.36
N LYS A 414 24.71 10.02 -7.29
CA LYS A 414 24.67 9.38 -5.96
C LYS A 414 23.77 8.16 -5.95
N ASN A 415 22.64 8.19 -6.66
CA ASN A 415 21.75 7.05 -6.81
C ASN A 415 22.43 5.89 -7.52
N GLN A 416 23.15 6.14 -8.62
CA GLN A 416 23.88 5.11 -9.36
C GLN A 416 25.02 4.49 -8.53
N LEU A 417 25.75 5.29 -7.76
CA LEU A 417 26.78 4.77 -6.85
C LEU A 417 26.21 3.83 -5.79
N ARG A 418 25.02 4.12 -5.24
CA ARG A 418 24.33 3.23 -4.28
C ARG A 418 23.86 1.93 -4.94
N LEU A 419 23.37 2.02 -6.17
CA LEU A 419 22.95 0.83 -6.93
C LEU A 419 24.16 -0.07 -7.24
N ASN A 420 25.27 0.51 -7.70
CA ASN A 420 26.52 -0.21 -7.93
C ASN A 420 27.03 -0.91 -6.67
N TYR A 421 27.02 -0.23 -5.52
CA TYR A 421 27.38 -0.84 -4.24
C TYR A 421 26.52 -2.07 -3.94
N THR A 422 25.20 -1.97 -4.14
CA THR A 422 24.26 -3.08 -3.93
C THR A 422 24.57 -4.29 -4.82
N PHE A 423 24.95 -4.05 -6.08
CA PHE A 423 25.35 -5.13 -7.00
C PHE A 423 26.69 -5.77 -6.60
N LEU A 424 27.64 -4.98 -6.12
CA LEU A 424 28.96 -5.47 -5.69
C LEU A 424 28.89 -6.32 -4.42
N THR A 425 28.07 -5.93 -3.43
CA THR A 425 27.99 -6.67 -2.16
C THR A 425 27.21 -7.98 -2.26
N LYS A 426 26.57 -8.25 -3.40
CA LYS A 426 25.78 -9.48 -3.66
C LYS A 426 24.94 -9.90 -2.44
N ASN A 427 24.24 -8.95 -1.81
CA ASN A 427 23.45 -9.23 -0.61
C ASN A 427 22.59 -10.47 -0.89
N SER A 428 22.89 -11.57 -0.20
CA SER A 428 22.22 -12.84 -0.45
C SER A 428 20.74 -12.63 -0.15
N LEU A 429 19.90 -13.14 -1.03
CA LEU A 429 18.45 -13.14 -0.85
C LEU A 429 18.07 -14.25 0.13
N SER A 430 18.58 -14.22 1.37
CA SER A 430 18.07 -15.13 2.38
C SER A 430 16.57 -14.85 2.58
N SER A 431 15.78 -15.92 2.64
CA SER A 431 14.34 -15.83 2.90
C SER A 431 14.05 -15.34 4.31
N TRP A 432 15.01 -15.51 5.21
CA TRP A 432 14.91 -15.07 6.59
C TRP A 432 16.24 -14.56 7.15
N THR A 433 16.14 -13.79 8.23
CA THR A 433 17.25 -13.36 9.09
C THR A 433 16.77 -13.35 10.54
N PHE A 434 17.70 -13.39 11.49
CA PHE A 434 17.42 -13.26 12.92
C PHE A 434 18.50 -12.41 13.58
N ASN A 435 18.18 -11.85 14.75
CA ASN A 435 19.15 -11.05 15.48
C ASN A 435 20.23 -11.96 16.11
N PRO A 436 21.54 -11.68 16.01
CA PRO A 436 22.60 -12.62 16.40
C PRO A 436 22.63 -12.96 17.90
N GLN A 437 21.88 -12.24 18.74
CA GLN A 437 21.73 -12.52 20.17
C GLN A 437 20.79 -13.70 20.41
N SER A 438 21.15 -14.88 19.89
CA SER A 438 20.45 -16.13 20.24
C SER A 438 20.81 -16.54 21.67
N ILE A 439 19.80 -16.81 22.50
CA ILE A 439 20.01 -17.34 23.85
C ILE A 439 19.92 -18.86 23.74
N LYS A 440 20.97 -19.56 24.20
CA LYS A 440 20.88 -21.01 24.40
C LYS A 440 20.11 -21.27 25.69
N ILE A 441 18.94 -21.88 25.56
CA ILE A 441 18.07 -22.22 26.68
C ILE A 441 17.98 -23.74 26.74
N SER A 442 17.97 -24.30 27.95
CA SER A 442 17.66 -25.72 28.10
C SER A 442 16.17 -25.93 27.89
N LEU A 443 15.77 -26.90 27.05
CA LEU A 443 14.35 -27.17 26.84
C LEU A 443 13.63 -27.52 28.15
N LYS A 444 14.33 -28.03 29.18
CA LYS A 444 13.73 -28.36 30.48
C LYS A 444 13.34 -27.12 31.30
N THR A 445 13.88 -25.94 30.99
CA THR A 445 13.61 -24.70 31.75
C THR A 445 12.44 -23.89 31.17
N LEU A 446 11.91 -24.28 30.01
CA LEU A 446 10.77 -23.60 29.42
C LEU A 446 9.47 -24.01 30.16
N PRO A 447 8.51 -23.10 30.35
CA PRO A 447 7.20 -23.44 30.91
C PRO A 447 6.47 -24.47 30.03
N ASP A 448 5.73 -25.38 30.68
CA ASP A 448 4.82 -26.34 30.05
C ASP A 448 5.40 -27.26 28.99
N VAL A 449 6.73 -27.45 28.96
CA VAL A 449 7.45 -28.23 27.93
C VAL A 449 6.84 -29.59 27.68
N TRP A 450 6.43 -30.29 28.73
CA TRP A 450 5.85 -31.63 28.61
C TRP A 450 4.55 -31.65 27.78
N SER A 451 3.81 -30.54 27.74
CA SER A 451 2.56 -30.43 26.97
C SER A 451 2.78 -30.30 25.46
N TYR A 452 3.95 -29.84 25.01
CA TYR A 452 4.26 -29.64 23.57
C TYR A 452 5.55 -30.33 23.10
N ARG A 453 6.30 -31.01 23.98
CA ARG A 453 7.56 -31.67 23.64
C ARG A 453 7.41 -32.63 22.46
N HIS A 454 6.28 -33.33 22.38
CA HIS A 454 5.97 -34.28 21.31
C HIS A 454 5.79 -33.61 19.94
N LEU A 455 5.52 -32.30 19.90
CA LEU A 455 5.41 -31.54 18.66
C LEU A 455 6.79 -31.15 18.11
N LEU A 456 7.83 -31.04 18.95
CA LEU A 456 9.16 -30.61 18.53
C LEU A 456 9.78 -31.59 17.50
N PRO A 457 10.65 -31.11 16.60
CA PRO A 457 11.47 -31.98 15.75
C PRO A 457 12.25 -33.02 16.57
N LEU A 458 12.39 -34.25 16.06
CA LEU A 458 13.04 -35.37 16.78
C LEU A 458 14.45 -35.04 17.29
N ASP A 459 15.23 -34.28 16.52
CA ASP A 459 16.55 -33.78 16.89
C ASP A 459 16.51 -32.83 18.10
N LEU A 460 15.48 -31.97 18.17
CA LEU A 460 15.24 -31.09 19.32
C LEU A 460 14.61 -31.81 20.51
N GLN A 461 13.85 -32.90 20.30
CA GLN A 461 13.31 -33.71 21.40
C GLN A 461 14.41 -34.39 22.22
N ILE A 462 15.57 -34.64 21.61
CA ILE A 462 16.70 -35.38 22.21
C ILE A 462 17.78 -34.42 22.74
N CYS A 463 17.88 -33.20 22.21
CA CYS A 463 18.87 -32.20 22.65
C CYS A 463 18.53 -31.57 24.01
N ASP A 464 19.55 -31.37 24.85
CA ASP A 464 19.39 -30.66 26.15
C ASP A 464 19.34 -29.13 25.99
N ASN A 465 19.97 -28.59 24.94
CA ASN A 465 20.11 -27.15 24.69
C ASN A 465 19.59 -26.76 23.30
N THR A 466 18.77 -25.72 23.24
CA THR A 466 18.18 -25.18 22.01
C THR A 466 18.46 -23.69 21.90
N SER A 467 18.72 -23.20 20.68
CA SER A 467 18.92 -21.78 20.42
C SER A 467 17.56 -21.12 20.20
N VAL A 468 17.18 -20.21 21.09
CA VAL A 468 15.95 -19.42 20.99
C VAL A 468 16.32 -17.98 20.63
N VAL A 469 15.46 -17.34 19.86
CA VAL A 469 15.58 -15.92 19.50
C VAL A 469 14.30 -15.16 19.81
N ASP A 470 14.44 -13.88 20.14
CA ASP A 470 13.30 -13.00 20.43
C ASP A 470 12.49 -12.65 19.18
N SER A 471 13.15 -12.66 18.02
CA SER A 471 12.51 -12.38 16.75
C SER A 471 13.20 -13.01 15.54
N ILE A 472 12.39 -13.33 14.53
CA ILE A 472 12.80 -13.80 13.21
C ILE A 472 12.16 -12.88 12.18
N ASN A 473 12.97 -12.34 11.27
CA ASN A 473 12.46 -11.68 10.08
C ASN A 473 12.33 -12.74 8.98
N PHE A 474 11.10 -13.09 8.60
CA PHE A 474 10.82 -14.03 7.53
C PHE A 474 10.09 -13.31 6.39
N GLU A 475 10.71 -13.26 5.20
CA GLU A 475 10.16 -12.58 4.02
C GLU A 475 9.76 -11.11 4.29
N GLY A 476 10.46 -10.43 5.20
CA GLY A 476 10.15 -9.05 5.61
C GLY A 476 9.07 -8.93 6.70
N LYS A 477 8.51 -10.04 7.18
CA LYS A 477 7.59 -10.10 8.32
C LYS A 477 8.40 -10.33 9.59
N ASP A 478 8.29 -9.43 10.56
CA ASP A 478 8.91 -9.58 11.86
C ASP A 478 8.02 -10.45 12.76
N ILE A 479 8.45 -11.69 13.01
CA ILE A 479 7.79 -12.61 13.93
C ILE A 479 8.53 -12.52 15.26
N TYR A 480 7.83 -12.15 16.32
CA TYR A 480 8.42 -11.93 17.65
C TYR A 480 7.54 -12.53 18.74
N THR A 481 8.15 -12.85 19.88
CA THR A 481 7.43 -13.43 21.01
C THR A 481 6.27 -12.52 21.46
N GLY A 482 5.08 -13.10 21.58
CA GLY A 482 3.84 -12.43 21.93
C GLY A 482 3.06 -11.83 20.75
N CYS A 483 3.60 -11.84 19.53
CA CYS A 483 2.81 -11.45 18.35
C CYS A 483 1.76 -12.52 18.01
N LEU A 484 0.80 -12.15 17.16
CA LEU A 484 -0.24 -13.05 16.66
C LEU A 484 -0.02 -13.34 15.18
N MET A 485 -0.02 -14.62 14.84
CA MET A 485 -0.06 -15.12 13.48
C MET A 485 -1.51 -15.40 13.11
N MET A 486 -2.01 -14.77 12.06
CA MET A 486 -3.36 -14.98 11.53
C MET A 486 -3.28 -15.79 10.23
N ILE A 487 -4.09 -16.84 10.15
CA ILE A 487 -4.26 -17.66 8.96
C ILE A 487 -5.73 -17.60 8.53
N PRO A 488 -6.05 -17.18 7.30
CA PRO A 488 -7.43 -17.20 6.82
C PRO A 488 -7.94 -18.65 6.69
N SER A 489 -9.17 -18.89 7.13
CA SER A 489 -9.91 -20.15 6.93
C SER A 489 -11.31 -19.86 6.39
N GLU A 490 -11.99 -20.87 5.86
CA GLU A 490 -13.37 -20.75 5.36
C GLU A 490 -14.34 -20.33 6.47
N ASP A 491 -14.13 -20.81 7.69
CA ASP A 491 -14.95 -20.47 8.88
C ASP A 491 -14.55 -19.14 9.55
N GLY A 492 -13.54 -18.44 9.01
CA GLY A 492 -13.00 -17.20 9.57
C GLY A 492 -11.50 -17.28 9.90
N PRO A 493 -10.88 -16.17 10.33
CA PRO A 493 -9.46 -16.13 10.62
C PRO A 493 -9.11 -16.95 11.88
N LEU A 494 -8.08 -17.78 11.77
CA LEU A 494 -7.49 -18.53 12.88
C LEU A 494 -6.31 -17.74 13.45
N PHE A 495 -6.21 -17.67 14.77
CA PHE A 495 -5.19 -16.87 15.45
C PHE A 495 -4.27 -17.73 16.31
N TYR A 496 -2.96 -17.51 16.16
CA TYR A 496 -1.91 -18.24 16.85
C TYR A 496 -0.96 -17.27 17.55
N LYS A 497 -0.89 -17.30 18.88
CA LYS A 497 0.03 -16.45 19.66
C LYS A 497 1.41 -17.08 19.70
N VAL A 498 2.42 -16.33 19.27
CA VAL A 498 3.81 -16.78 19.24
C VAL A 498 4.36 -16.82 20.66
N GLU A 499 4.85 -17.98 21.08
CA GLU A 499 5.47 -18.16 22.38
C GLU A 499 7.00 -18.24 22.25
N LEU A 500 7.49 -19.01 21.27
CA LEU A 500 8.93 -19.24 21.10
C LEU A 500 9.31 -19.36 19.62
N SER A 501 10.47 -18.80 19.28
CA SER A 501 11.11 -18.99 17.98
C SER A 501 12.42 -19.74 18.17
N ILE A 502 12.50 -20.94 17.61
CA ILE A 502 13.61 -21.89 17.80
C ILE A 502 14.44 -21.97 16.51
N ILE A 503 15.76 -21.83 16.62
CA ILE A 503 16.70 -21.99 15.50
C ILE A 503 17.21 -23.42 15.45
N THR A 504 17.15 -24.02 14.26
CA THR A 504 17.78 -25.30 13.93
C THR A 504 18.96 -25.07 12.96
N ASN A 505 19.76 -26.10 12.68
CA ASN A 505 21.02 -25.94 11.92
C ASN A 505 20.85 -25.22 10.56
N ASN A 506 19.73 -25.43 9.86
CA ASN A 506 19.45 -24.84 8.54
C ASN A 506 18.07 -24.15 8.44
N SER A 507 17.29 -24.08 9.52
CA SER A 507 15.92 -23.58 9.48
C SER A 507 15.52 -22.99 10.85
N PHE A 508 14.24 -22.69 11.02
CA PHE A 508 13.66 -22.31 12.29
C PHE A 508 12.25 -22.88 12.43
N VAL A 509 11.79 -22.94 13.66
CA VAL A 509 10.48 -23.47 14.04
C VAL A 509 9.82 -22.50 15.01
N ILE A 510 8.53 -22.26 14.83
CA ILE A 510 7.76 -21.35 15.68
C ILE A 510 6.75 -22.15 16.50
N LEU A 511 6.86 -22.07 17.82
CA LEU A 511 5.89 -22.61 18.74
C LEU A 511 4.82 -21.55 19.04
N THR A 512 3.56 -21.95 18.91
CA THR A 512 2.42 -21.06 19.08
C THR A 512 1.32 -21.68 19.94
N LYS A 513 0.53 -20.82 20.57
CA LYS A 513 -0.77 -21.15 21.16
C LYS A 513 -1.87 -20.82 20.17
N PHE A 514 -2.55 -21.84 19.66
CA PHE A 514 -3.77 -21.66 18.86
C PHE A 514 -4.90 -21.20 19.77
N LEU A 515 -5.43 -20.00 19.53
CA LEU A 515 -6.49 -19.40 20.34
C LEU A 515 -7.85 -19.93 19.89
N LEU A 516 -8.58 -20.60 20.80
CA LEU A 516 -9.86 -21.25 20.49
C LEU A 516 -11.06 -20.31 20.65
N ASP A 517 -11.00 -19.39 21.62
CA ASP A 517 -12.13 -18.54 22.00
C ASP A 517 -11.95 -17.09 21.51
N VAL A 518 -11.99 -16.91 20.17
CA VAL A 518 -11.85 -15.61 19.51
C VAL A 518 -13.10 -15.29 18.70
N TYR A 519 -13.74 -14.16 18.98
CA TYR A 519 -15.04 -13.79 18.39
C TYR A 519 -15.02 -12.37 17.84
N LEU A 520 -15.76 -12.11 16.77
CA LEU A 520 -15.88 -10.76 16.20
C LEU A 520 -16.82 -9.92 17.06
N ASP A 521 -16.31 -8.85 17.67
CA ASP A 521 -17.13 -7.80 18.27
C ASP A 521 -17.66 -6.89 17.15
N GLU A 522 -18.96 -6.91 16.92
CA GLU A 522 -19.62 -6.14 15.85
C GLU A 522 -19.57 -4.63 16.08
N ARG A 523 -19.58 -4.19 17.35
CA ARG A 523 -19.56 -2.76 17.71
C ARG A 523 -18.20 -2.15 17.42
N LEU A 524 -17.14 -2.91 17.68
CA LEU A 524 -15.77 -2.49 17.46
C LEU A 524 -15.25 -2.91 16.09
N GLN A 525 -15.88 -3.88 15.42
CA GLN A 525 -15.39 -4.54 14.20
C GLN A 525 -13.98 -5.13 14.40
N LEU A 526 -13.70 -5.71 15.56
CA LEU A 526 -12.41 -6.30 15.97
C LEU A 526 -12.65 -7.66 16.62
N TYR A 527 -11.63 -8.52 16.63
CA TYR A 527 -11.76 -9.84 17.26
C TYR A 527 -11.40 -9.75 18.75
N GLU A 528 -12.33 -10.10 19.63
CA GLU A 528 -12.13 -10.20 21.08
C GLU A 528 -11.59 -11.59 21.45
N ILE A 529 -10.57 -11.64 22.30
CA ILE A 529 -10.06 -12.86 22.93
C ILE A 529 -10.79 -13.02 24.26
N ILE A 530 -11.71 -14.00 24.36
CA ILE A 530 -12.57 -14.16 25.55
C ILE A 530 -11.85 -14.93 26.66
N THR A 531 -11.19 -16.04 26.29
CA THR A 531 -10.38 -16.84 27.22
C THR A 531 -9.04 -17.19 26.59
N GLU A 532 -8.05 -17.49 27.43
CA GLU A 532 -6.80 -18.10 26.96
C GLU A 532 -6.93 -19.63 26.89
N ASN A 533 -8.07 -20.17 26.45
CA ASN A 533 -8.13 -21.57 26.04
C ASN A 533 -7.33 -21.74 24.75
N TYR A 534 -6.32 -22.60 24.81
CA TYR A 534 -5.44 -22.84 23.67
C TYR A 534 -5.07 -24.30 23.49
N SER A 535 -4.64 -24.61 22.27
CA SER A 535 -3.88 -25.83 21.98
C SER A 535 -2.52 -25.45 21.39
N TRP A 536 -1.51 -26.27 21.64
CA TRP A 536 -0.19 -26.01 21.07
C TRP A 536 -0.17 -26.36 19.59
N LYS A 537 0.39 -25.45 18.78
CA LYS A 537 0.68 -25.71 17.38
C LYS A 537 2.09 -25.25 17.05
N MET A 538 2.77 -26.04 16.23
CA MET A 538 4.10 -25.73 15.75
C MET A 538 4.03 -25.42 14.26
N PHE A 539 4.77 -24.40 13.83
CA PHE A 539 4.89 -24.01 12.44
C PHE A 539 6.32 -24.18 11.96
N TYR A 540 6.46 -24.86 10.83
CA TYR A 540 7.72 -24.97 10.11
C TYR A 540 7.86 -23.85 9.08
N PHE A 541 9.10 -23.60 8.66
CA PHE A 541 9.47 -22.59 7.67
C PHE A 541 8.53 -22.57 6.44
N GLU A 542 8.14 -23.74 5.94
CA GLU A 542 7.33 -23.94 4.75
C GLU A 542 5.86 -23.52 4.93
N GLU A 543 5.37 -23.45 6.17
CA GLU A 543 3.97 -23.12 6.49
C GLU A 543 3.74 -21.61 6.69
N LEU A 544 4.80 -20.80 6.66
CA LEU A 544 4.74 -19.38 7.05
C LEU A 544 4.41 -18.41 5.91
N TYR A 545 4.35 -18.89 4.67
CA TYR A 545 4.19 -18.02 3.50
C TYR A 545 2.87 -17.23 3.51
N ASP A 546 1.76 -17.88 3.89
CA ASP A 546 0.41 -17.29 3.84
C ASP A 546 -0.03 -16.62 5.15
N ILE A 547 0.88 -16.44 6.09
CA ILE A 547 0.55 -15.94 7.43
C ILE A 547 0.60 -14.40 7.47
N VAL A 548 -0.38 -13.80 8.14
CA VAL A 548 -0.39 -12.37 8.45
C VAL A 548 0.07 -12.17 9.89
N ILE A 549 0.99 -11.23 10.12
CA ILE A 549 1.43 -10.88 11.47
C ILE A 549 0.61 -9.70 12.01
N THR A 550 -0.01 -9.92 13.17
CA THR A 550 -0.77 -8.92 13.90
C THR A 550 -0.45 -8.96 15.40
N TYR A 551 -1.18 -8.18 16.19
CA TYR A 551 -1.03 -8.05 17.63
C TYR A 551 -2.38 -7.79 18.28
N SER A 552 -2.47 -8.08 19.57
CA SER A 552 -3.62 -7.75 20.41
C SER A 552 -3.33 -6.53 21.28
N ILE A 553 -4.39 -5.85 21.70
CA ILE A 553 -4.36 -4.74 22.64
C ILE A 553 -5.36 -5.03 23.75
N ARG A 554 -4.88 -5.00 24.99
CA ARG A 554 -5.75 -4.99 26.16
C ARG A 554 -6.21 -3.56 26.43
N VAL A 555 -7.52 -3.35 26.45
CA VAL A 555 -8.14 -2.05 26.75
C VAL A 555 -8.50 -1.94 28.23
N THR A 556 -8.95 -0.76 28.65
CA THR A 556 -9.09 -0.40 30.08
C THR A 556 -10.14 -1.20 30.85
N ASP A 557 -11.12 -1.81 30.16
CA ASP A 557 -12.11 -2.70 30.78
C ASP A 557 -11.57 -4.13 31.01
N GLY A 558 -10.30 -4.38 30.67
CA GLY A 558 -9.63 -5.66 30.82
C GLY A 558 -9.75 -6.59 29.61
N LYS A 559 -10.62 -6.25 28.64
CA LYS A 559 -10.79 -7.04 27.41
C LYS A 559 -9.61 -6.90 26.47
N GLU A 560 -9.37 -7.93 25.69
CA GLU A 560 -8.24 -7.99 24.76
C GLU A 560 -8.73 -8.18 23.33
N TYR A 561 -8.32 -7.27 22.44
CA TYR A 561 -8.79 -7.25 21.05
C TYR A 561 -7.62 -7.36 20.08
N ILE A 562 -7.78 -8.19 19.04
CA ILE A 562 -6.85 -8.36 17.94
C ILE A 562 -7.08 -7.26 16.91
N ILE A 563 -6.02 -6.55 16.55
CA ILE A 563 -6.06 -5.53 15.50
C ILE A 563 -6.16 -6.19 14.13
N LYS A 564 -7.09 -5.74 13.30
CA LYS A 564 -7.15 -6.13 11.88
C LYS A 564 -6.01 -5.40 11.15
N ASN A 565 -4.94 -6.14 10.86
CA ASN A 565 -3.73 -5.65 10.20
C ASN A 565 -3.39 -6.56 9.01
N TRP A 566 -4.34 -6.74 8.09
CA TRP A 566 -4.29 -7.80 7.08
C TRP A 566 -3.63 -7.29 5.80
N TYR A 567 -2.30 -7.29 5.78
CA TYR A 567 -1.47 -7.02 4.62
C TYR A 567 -0.63 -8.24 4.22
#